data_AF-A0A534JQ33-F1
#
_entry.id   AF-A0A534JQ33-F1
#
_cell.length_a   1.000
_cell.length_b   1.000
_cell.length_c   1.000
_cell.angle_alpha   90.00
_cell.angle_beta   90.00
_cell.angle_gamma   90.00
#
_symmetry.space_group_name_H-M   'P 1'
#
loop_
_entity.id
_entity.type
_entity.pdbx_description
1 polymer ?
#
loop_
_entity_poly.entity_id
_entity_poly.type
_entity_poly.pdbx_seq_one_letter_code
_entity_poly.pdbx_strand_id
1 'polypeptide(L)'
;MSDLIEAISAEAIGDFSKALEHYAKLTESGSPLDRVGIFQALARCAEKLGHLTKAGAWRRRAGQGYLTLADDAMAADERNYLALVEYRNAVQDLHGDPSLPTVAKEYAAVLKVNFAGGAEGLTHEGLFAGEFFRALGDHVTAAKYFFDTAEAMSEQASSAGDSGLRDATVLAYERAMEAATKGGRPDVARVAQMRAYDLKQAK
;
A
#
# COMPACT_ATOMS: atom_id res chain seq x y z
N MET A 1 21.02 -22.82 7.79
CA MET A 1 21.81 -21.78 7.09
C MET A 1 22.26 -22.20 5.68
N SER A 2 22.50 -23.49 5.40
CA SER A 2 22.79 -23.97 4.04
C SER A 2 21.71 -23.59 3.01
N ASP A 3 20.43 -23.78 3.33
CA ASP A 3 19.34 -23.39 2.43
C ASP A 3 19.31 -21.90 2.11
N LEU A 4 19.79 -21.02 3.01
CA LEU A 4 19.79 -19.58 2.74
C LEU A 4 20.80 -19.24 1.63
N ILE A 5 21.99 -19.83 1.72
CA ILE A 5 23.04 -19.65 0.70
C ILE A 5 22.58 -20.23 -0.64
N GLU A 6 21.98 -21.42 -0.63
CA GLU A 6 21.44 -22.04 -1.85
C GLU A 6 20.31 -21.23 -2.47
N ALA A 7 19.40 -20.69 -1.65
CA ALA A 7 18.30 -19.84 -2.11
C ALA A 7 18.83 -18.56 -2.78
N ILE A 8 19.74 -17.85 -2.12
CA ILE A 8 20.35 -16.61 -2.64
C ILE A 8 21.15 -16.91 -3.92
N SER A 9 21.91 -18.01 -3.94
CA SER A 9 22.70 -18.40 -5.12
C SER A 9 21.81 -18.70 -6.33
N ALA A 10 20.71 -19.45 -6.13
CA ALA A 10 19.74 -19.73 -7.17
C ALA A 10 19.05 -18.46 -7.66
N GLU A 11 18.64 -17.58 -6.73
CA GLU A 11 18.00 -16.31 -7.05
C GLU A 11 18.92 -15.39 -7.87
N ALA A 12 20.20 -15.30 -7.50
CA ALA A 12 21.19 -14.44 -8.16
C ALA A 12 21.42 -14.79 -9.63
N ILE A 13 21.20 -16.05 -10.02
CA ILE A 13 21.31 -16.52 -11.42
C ILE A 13 19.94 -16.62 -12.13
N GLY A 14 18.86 -16.20 -11.47
CA GLY A 14 17.50 -16.20 -12.03
C GLY A 14 16.77 -17.55 -11.97
N ASP A 15 17.29 -18.54 -11.24
CA ASP A 15 16.57 -19.80 -10.98
C ASP A 15 15.59 -19.63 -9.81
N PHE A 16 14.51 -18.89 -10.07
CA PHE A 16 13.50 -18.55 -9.07
C PHE A 16 12.72 -19.77 -8.56
N SER A 17 12.64 -20.84 -9.36
CA SER A 17 12.01 -22.10 -8.93
C SER A 17 12.82 -22.77 -7.82
N LYS A 18 14.13 -22.94 -8.04
CA LYS A 18 15.03 -23.49 -7.02
C LYS A 18 15.15 -22.58 -5.80
N ALA A 19 15.22 -21.26 -6.01
CA ALA A 19 15.27 -20.30 -4.91
C ALA A 19 14.03 -20.41 -4.00
N LEU A 20 12.83 -20.52 -4.59
CA LEU A 20 11.57 -20.68 -3.86
C LEU A 20 11.57 -21.94 -2.99
N GLU A 21 12.05 -23.08 -3.50
CA GLU A 21 12.12 -24.33 -2.74
C GLU A 21 13.01 -24.20 -1.49
N HIS A 22 14.16 -23.53 -1.61
CA HIS A 22 15.07 -23.34 -0.49
C HIS A 22 14.55 -22.29 0.50
N TYR A 23 14.05 -21.14 0.03
CA TYR A 23 13.46 -20.14 0.92
C TYR A 23 12.25 -20.69 1.71
N ALA A 24 11.44 -21.57 1.11
CA ALA A 24 10.26 -22.13 1.77
C ALA A 24 10.59 -22.94 3.04
N LYS A 25 11.80 -23.51 3.12
CA LYS A 25 12.27 -24.27 4.30
C LYS A 25 12.71 -23.35 5.44
N LEU A 26 12.84 -22.05 5.18
CA LEU A 26 13.39 -21.08 6.11
C LEU A 26 12.30 -20.20 6.77
N THR A 27 11.02 -20.46 6.50
CA THR A 27 9.90 -19.62 6.97
C THR A 27 9.73 -19.57 8.49
N GLU A 28 10.40 -20.46 9.22
CA GLU A 28 10.40 -20.54 10.68
C GLU A 28 11.80 -20.39 11.28
N SER A 29 12.83 -20.18 10.45
CA SER A 29 14.22 -20.09 10.88
C SER A 29 14.68 -18.64 11.08
N GLY A 30 15.67 -18.44 11.94
CA GLY A 30 16.29 -17.13 12.17
C GLY A 30 15.48 -16.20 13.08
N SER A 31 15.93 -14.95 13.17
CA SER A 31 15.22 -13.91 13.93
C SER A 31 13.87 -13.57 13.28
N PRO A 32 12.95 -12.92 14.00
CA PRO A 32 11.70 -12.43 13.41
C PRO A 32 11.92 -11.56 12.17
N LEU A 33 12.95 -10.70 12.16
CA LEU A 33 13.28 -9.86 11.01
C LEU A 33 13.82 -10.68 9.83
N ASP A 34 14.65 -11.69 10.08
CA ASP A 34 15.11 -12.61 9.02
C ASP A 34 13.92 -13.27 8.32
N ARG A 35 12.92 -13.73 9.10
CA ARG A 35 11.71 -14.36 8.54
C ARG A 35 10.92 -13.41 7.64
N VAL A 36 10.86 -12.13 7.97
CA VAL A 36 10.24 -11.12 7.09
C VAL A 36 10.98 -11.07 5.75
N GLY A 37 12.32 -11.02 5.77
CA GLY A 37 13.13 -11.06 4.55
C GLY A 37 12.92 -12.33 3.72
N ILE A 38 12.76 -13.48 4.38
CA ILE A 38 12.42 -14.75 3.71
C ILE A 38 11.04 -14.67 3.04
N PHE A 39 10.02 -14.11 3.70
CA PHE A 39 8.70 -13.92 3.09
C PHE A 39 8.74 -12.99 1.88
N GLN A 40 9.51 -11.90 1.94
CA GLN A 40 9.72 -10.99 0.80
C GLN A 40 10.41 -11.69 -0.37
N ALA A 41 11.43 -12.52 -0.10
CA ALA A 41 12.12 -13.29 -1.14
C ALA A 41 11.19 -14.34 -1.78
N LEU A 42 10.37 -15.01 -0.98
CA LEU A 42 9.34 -15.94 -1.47
C LEU A 42 8.30 -15.23 -2.35
N ALA A 43 7.86 -14.04 -1.94
CA ALA A 43 6.95 -13.22 -2.73
C ALA A 43 7.55 -12.87 -4.10
N ARG A 44 8.79 -12.36 -4.11
CA ARG A 44 9.50 -11.98 -5.34
C ARG A 44 9.74 -13.18 -6.26
N CYS A 45 10.16 -14.32 -5.73
CA CYS A 45 10.33 -15.54 -6.54
C CYS A 45 9.00 -15.99 -7.15
N ALA A 46 7.91 -15.99 -6.36
CA ALA A 46 6.58 -16.34 -6.85
C ALA A 46 6.10 -15.38 -7.95
N GLU A 47 6.32 -14.07 -7.79
CA GLU A 47 6.00 -13.05 -8.80
C GLU A 47 6.78 -13.27 -10.10
N LYS A 48 8.09 -13.52 -10.02
CA LYS A 48 8.93 -13.78 -11.20
C LYS A 48 8.54 -15.05 -11.97
N LEU A 49 7.91 -16.01 -11.29
CA LEU A 49 7.35 -17.22 -11.88
C LEU A 49 5.90 -17.05 -12.37
N GLY A 50 5.30 -15.86 -12.22
CA GLY A 50 3.91 -15.60 -12.60
C GLY A 50 2.86 -16.12 -11.62
N HIS A 51 3.28 -16.57 -10.43
CA HIS A 51 2.39 -17.08 -9.39
C HIS A 51 1.85 -15.96 -8.48
N LEU A 52 1.10 -15.01 -9.03
CA LEU A 52 0.67 -13.79 -8.34
C LEU A 52 -0.09 -14.05 -7.03
N THR A 53 -1.05 -14.98 -7.00
CA THR A 53 -1.76 -15.32 -5.75
C THR A 53 -0.82 -15.78 -4.64
N LYS A 54 0.23 -16.56 -4.98
CA LYS A 54 1.24 -16.98 -3.99
C LYS A 54 2.11 -15.80 -3.57
N ALA A 55 2.49 -14.93 -4.50
CA ALA A 55 3.24 -13.72 -4.20
C ALA A 55 2.48 -12.82 -3.21
N GLY A 56 1.19 -12.57 -3.46
CA GLY A 56 0.33 -11.81 -2.57
C GLY A 56 0.17 -12.42 -1.18
N ALA A 57 0.05 -13.74 -1.08
CA ALA A 57 0.01 -14.44 0.22
C ALA A 57 1.32 -14.26 1.01
N TRP A 58 2.47 -14.30 0.34
CA TRP A 58 3.77 -14.06 0.98
C TRP A 58 3.98 -12.60 1.37
N ARG A 59 3.56 -11.63 0.54
CA ARG A 59 3.58 -10.20 0.88
C ARG A 59 2.72 -9.91 2.11
N ARG A 60 1.52 -10.49 2.19
CA ARG A 60 0.66 -10.42 3.39
C ARG A 60 1.41 -10.93 4.63
N ARG A 61 2.09 -12.07 4.55
CA ARG A 61 2.88 -12.61 5.67
C ARG A 61 4.07 -11.72 6.03
N ALA A 62 4.75 -11.12 5.06
CA ALA A 62 5.81 -10.14 5.32
C ALA A 62 5.26 -8.91 6.06
N GLY A 63 4.13 -8.35 5.60
CA GLY A 63 3.45 -7.24 6.27
C GLY A 63 3.04 -7.58 7.70
N GLN A 64 2.45 -8.76 7.92
CA GLN A 64 2.15 -9.25 9.28
C GLN A 64 3.41 -9.37 10.13
N GLY A 65 4.49 -9.91 9.56
CA GLY A 65 5.76 -10.07 10.25
C GLY A 65 6.33 -8.74 10.75
N TYR A 66 6.35 -7.70 9.89
CA TYR A 66 6.74 -6.35 10.31
C TYR A 66 5.92 -5.84 11.50
N LEU A 67 4.60 -5.99 11.48
CA LEU A 67 3.72 -5.53 12.57
C LEU A 67 3.95 -6.26 13.90
N THR A 68 4.58 -7.44 13.87
CA THR A 68 4.89 -8.22 15.08
C THR A 68 6.30 -7.99 15.63
N LEU A 69 7.13 -7.20 14.94
CA LEU A 69 8.47 -6.86 15.43
C LEU A 69 8.36 -5.99 16.70
N ALA A 70 9.25 -6.24 17.64
CA ALA A 70 9.41 -5.41 18.82
C ALA A 70 10.17 -4.11 18.48
N ASP A 71 10.01 -3.08 19.32
CA ASP A 71 10.60 -1.74 19.12
C ASP A 71 12.14 -1.76 19.08
N ASP A 72 12.75 -2.70 19.80
CA ASP A 72 14.21 -2.90 19.82
C ASP A 72 14.74 -3.51 18.52
N ALA A 73 13.92 -4.27 17.80
CA ALA A 73 14.26 -4.83 16.49
C ALA A 73 14.05 -3.81 15.36
N MET A 74 13.00 -3.00 15.45
CA MET A 74 12.68 -1.96 14.47
C MET A 74 11.70 -0.95 15.05
N ALA A 75 11.94 0.34 14.81
CA ALA A 75 11.07 1.41 15.28
C ALA A 75 9.64 1.27 14.75
N ALA A 76 8.67 1.72 15.54
CA ALA A 76 7.25 1.49 15.26
C ALA A 76 6.78 2.16 13.96
N ASP A 77 7.24 3.38 13.68
CA ASP A 77 6.96 4.11 12.45
C ASP A 77 7.53 3.39 11.22
N GLU A 78 8.80 2.98 11.29
CA GLU A 78 9.48 2.25 10.21
C GLU A 78 8.77 0.93 9.87
N ARG A 79 8.48 0.09 10.88
CA ARG A 79 7.81 -1.20 10.63
C ARG A 79 6.37 -1.02 10.14
N ASN A 80 5.67 0.02 10.58
CA ASN A 80 4.31 0.32 10.09
C ASN A 80 4.33 0.75 8.61
N TYR A 81 5.32 1.53 8.21
CA TYR A 81 5.48 1.94 6.81
C TYR A 81 5.89 0.75 5.92
N LEU A 82 6.84 -0.07 6.35
CA LEU A 82 7.22 -1.27 5.60
C LEU A 82 6.06 -2.28 5.50
N ALA A 83 5.30 -2.47 6.57
CA ALA A 83 4.07 -3.25 6.52
C ALA A 83 3.06 -2.68 5.52
N LEU A 84 2.89 -1.35 5.48
CA LEU A 84 1.98 -0.68 4.54
C LEU A 84 2.35 -1.01 3.09
N VAL A 85 3.64 -0.93 2.75
CA VAL A 85 4.15 -1.26 1.42
C VAL A 85 3.87 -2.72 1.07
N GLU A 86 4.11 -3.64 2.01
CA GLU A 86 3.83 -5.08 1.78
C GLU A 86 2.34 -5.34 1.57
N TYR A 87 1.46 -4.74 2.38
CA TYR A 87 0.01 -4.91 2.21
C TYR A 87 -0.50 -4.29 0.91
N ARG A 88 0.01 -3.12 0.50
CA ARG A 88 -0.30 -2.51 -0.80
C ARG A 88 0.02 -3.49 -1.93
N ASN A 89 1.23 -4.04 -1.91
CA ASN A 89 1.67 -5.01 -2.91
C ASN A 89 0.85 -6.32 -2.83
N ALA A 90 0.43 -6.75 -1.64
CA ALA A 90 -0.40 -7.94 -1.46
C ALA A 90 -1.80 -7.78 -2.07
N VAL A 91 -2.47 -6.64 -1.85
CA VAL A 91 -3.82 -6.41 -2.39
C VAL A 91 -3.82 -6.25 -3.91
N GLN A 92 -2.72 -5.79 -4.51
CA GLN A 92 -2.54 -5.77 -5.97
C GLN A 92 -2.43 -7.19 -6.54
N ASP A 93 -1.57 -8.03 -5.96
CA ASP A 93 -1.35 -9.40 -6.43
C ASP A 93 -2.56 -10.31 -6.24
N LEU A 94 -3.39 -10.04 -5.22
CA LEU A 94 -4.57 -10.82 -4.89
C LEU A 94 -5.83 -10.35 -5.63
N HIS A 95 -5.70 -9.57 -6.70
CA HIS A 95 -6.85 -9.16 -7.49
C HIS A 95 -7.60 -10.38 -8.05
N GLY A 96 -8.91 -10.47 -7.77
CA GLY A 96 -9.73 -11.62 -8.14
C GLY A 96 -9.59 -12.85 -7.23
N ASP A 97 -8.69 -12.84 -6.24
CA ASP A 97 -8.55 -13.92 -5.28
C ASP A 97 -9.64 -13.86 -4.19
N PRO A 98 -10.24 -14.99 -3.76
CA PRO A 98 -11.27 -15.03 -2.72
C PRO A 98 -10.83 -14.45 -1.37
N SER A 99 -9.54 -14.40 -1.08
CA SER A 99 -9.01 -13.83 0.17
C SER A 99 -8.94 -12.30 0.17
N LEU A 100 -9.04 -11.65 -1.00
CA LEU A 100 -8.88 -10.20 -1.15
C LEU A 100 -9.74 -9.37 -0.18
N PRO A 101 -11.03 -9.67 0.07
CA PRO A 101 -11.82 -8.88 1.02
C PRO A 101 -11.26 -8.88 2.45
N THR A 102 -10.63 -9.98 2.86
CA THR A 102 -9.98 -10.06 4.18
C THR A 102 -8.69 -9.27 4.19
N VAL A 103 -7.85 -9.42 3.16
CA VAL A 103 -6.57 -8.70 3.06
C VAL A 103 -6.77 -7.19 2.89
N ALA A 104 -7.84 -6.78 2.19
CA ALA A 104 -8.22 -5.37 2.06
C ALA A 104 -8.58 -4.73 3.41
N LYS A 105 -9.21 -5.48 4.33
CA LYS A 105 -9.48 -4.99 5.70
C LYS A 105 -8.20 -4.83 6.51
N GLU A 106 -7.26 -5.75 6.36
CA GLU A 106 -5.95 -5.65 7.00
C GLU A 106 -5.15 -4.45 6.45
N TYR A 107 -5.15 -4.27 5.13
CA TYR A 107 -4.55 -3.10 4.49
C TYR A 107 -5.18 -1.79 4.98
N ALA A 108 -6.51 -1.71 5.07
CA ALA A 108 -7.20 -0.54 5.63
C ALA A 108 -6.78 -0.25 7.08
N ALA A 109 -6.56 -1.28 7.90
CA ALA A 109 -6.10 -1.11 9.27
C ALA A 109 -4.68 -0.54 9.33
N VAL A 110 -3.77 -1.03 8.49
CA VAL A 110 -2.38 -0.52 8.41
C VAL A 110 -2.34 0.90 7.85
N LEU A 111 -3.13 1.19 6.82
CA LEU A 111 -3.30 2.55 6.31
C LEU A 111 -3.76 3.51 7.39
N LYS A 112 -4.76 3.12 8.20
CA LYS A 112 -5.27 3.97 9.28
C LYS A 112 -4.18 4.37 10.28
N VAL A 113 -3.27 3.45 10.61
CA VAL A 113 -2.14 3.73 11.52
C VAL A 113 -1.16 4.70 10.86
N ASN A 114 -0.77 4.45 9.62
CA ASN A 114 0.20 5.28 8.90
C ASN A 114 -0.33 6.70 8.62
N PHE A 115 -1.63 6.83 8.34
CA PHE A 115 -2.29 8.13 8.11
C PHE A 115 -2.74 8.83 9.39
N ALA A 116 -2.45 8.30 10.59
CA ALA A 116 -2.89 8.90 11.84
C ALA A 116 -2.30 10.29 12.08
N GLY A 117 -1.10 10.56 11.55
CA GLY A 117 -0.43 11.86 11.60
C GLY A 117 -0.74 12.78 10.42
N GLY A 118 -1.54 12.34 9.43
CA GLY A 118 -1.78 13.05 8.17
C GLY A 118 -1.30 12.26 6.95
N ALA A 119 -1.50 12.84 5.76
CA ALA A 119 -1.14 12.22 4.47
C ALA A 119 0.22 12.71 3.90
N GLU A 120 0.92 13.57 4.64
CA GLU A 120 2.23 14.12 4.24
C GLU A 120 3.25 12.99 4.02
N GLY A 121 3.94 13.02 2.87
CA GLY A 121 4.88 11.96 2.48
C GLY A 121 4.24 10.64 2.04
N LEU A 122 2.90 10.53 2.08
CA LEU A 122 2.14 9.31 1.73
C LEU A 122 1.25 9.51 0.48
N THR A 123 1.61 10.44 -0.39
CA THR A 123 0.79 10.79 -1.58
C THR A 123 0.51 9.57 -2.47
N HIS A 124 1.53 8.77 -2.77
CA HIS A 124 1.36 7.56 -3.57
C HIS A 124 0.42 6.56 -2.89
N GLU A 125 0.68 6.24 -1.61
CA GLU A 125 -0.14 5.34 -0.80
C GLU A 125 -1.60 5.78 -0.72
N GLY A 126 -1.85 7.07 -0.53
CA GLY A 126 -3.20 7.62 -0.38
C GLY A 126 -3.99 7.60 -1.68
N LEU A 127 -3.36 7.99 -2.81
CA LEU A 127 -3.99 7.89 -4.13
C LEU A 127 -4.23 6.43 -4.53
N PHE A 128 -3.27 5.53 -4.25
CA PHE A 128 -3.46 4.10 -4.47
C PHE A 128 -4.63 3.57 -3.66
N ALA A 129 -4.70 3.88 -2.36
CA ALA A 129 -5.79 3.43 -1.49
C ALA A 129 -7.15 3.95 -1.99
N GLY A 130 -7.21 5.22 -2.38
CA GLY A 130 -8.39 5.83 -3.00
C GLY A 130 -8.90 5.02 -4.20
N GLU A 131 -8.03 4.74 -5.17
CA GLU A 131 -8.39 3.98 -6.36
C GLU A 131 -8.74 2.52 -6.05
N PHE A 132 -7.98 1.87 -5.16
CA PHE A 132 -8.19 0.48 -4.78
C PHE A 132 -9.56 0.28 -4.11
N PHE A 133 -9.89 1.05 -3.08
CA PHE A 133 -11.18 0.93 -2.41
C PHE A 133 -12.34 1.37 -3.30
N ARG A 134 -12.12 2.33 -4.21
CA ARG A 134 -13.11 2.73 -5.22
C ARG A 134 -13.44 1.56 -6.14
N ALA A 135 -12.43 0.81 -6.60
CA ALA A 135 -12.61 -0.36 -7.45
C ALA A 135 -13.33 -1.52 -6.72
N LEU A 136 -13.12 -1.66 -5.41
CA LEU A 136 -13.84 -2.62 -4.58
C LEU A 136 -15.27 -2.19 -4.20
N GLY A 137 -15.70 -0.98 -4.57
CA GLY A 137 -17.02 -0.44 -4.23
C GLY A 137 -17.11 0.14 -2.81
N ASP A 138 -16.01 0.16 -2.05
CA ASP A 138 -15.92 0.88 -0.77
C ASP A 138 -15.67 2.38 -1.03
N HIS A 139 -16.73 3.05 -1.46
CA HIS A 139 -16.69 4.45 -1.84
C HIS A 139 -16.46 5.40 -0.65
N VAL A 140 -16.80 4.99 0.57
CA VAL A 140 -16.57 5.81 1.77
C VAL A 140 -15.09 5.85 2.11
N THR A 141 -14.43 4.70 2.13
CA THR A 141 -12.98 4.61 2.37
C THR A 141 -12.20 5.27 1.24
N ALA A 142 -12.62 5.06 -0.01
CA ALA A 142 -12.02 5.72 -1.17
C ALA A 142 -12.06 7.25 -1.08
N ALA A 143 -13.24 7.82 -0.75
CA ALA A 143 -13.42 9.26 -0.63
C ALA A 143 -12.48 9.86 0.43
N LYS A 144 -12.33 9.18 1.58
CA LYS A 144 -11.41 9.60 2.64
C LYS A 144 -9.98 9.73 2.12
N TYR A 145 -9.43 8.66 1.53
CA TYR A 145 -8.02 8.68 1.13
C TYR A 145 -7.74 9.63 -0.03
N PHE A 146 -8.66 9.77 -1.00
CA PHE A 146 -8.53 10.80 -2.01
C PHE A 146 -8.54 12.21 -1.40
N PHE A 147 -9.48 12.48 -0.49
CA PHE A 147 -9.63 13.81 0.10
C PHE A 147 -8.42 14.21 0.95
N ASP A 148 -8.02 13.34 1.89
CA ASP A 148 -6.91 13.63 2.80
C ASP A 148 -5.59 13.82 2.03
N THR A 149 -5.39 13.02 0.98
CA THR A 149 -4.21 13.14 0.12
C THR A 149 -4.25 14.43 -0.71
N ALA A 150 -5.42 14.80 -1.22
CA ALA A 150 -5.60 16.05 -1.95
C ALA A 150 -5.34 17.27 -1.05
N GLU A 151 -5.78 17.26 0.21
CA GLU A 151 -5.47 18.35 1.17
C GLU A 151 -3.95 18.47 1.35
N ALA A 152 -3.22 17.37 1.59
CA ALA A 152 -1.75 17.41 1.72
C ALA A 152 -1.03 17.90 0.46
N MET A 153 -1.54 17.54 -0.73
CA MET A 153 -0.98 18.02 -2.00
C MET A 153 -1.32 19.50 -2.26
N SER A 154 -2.47 19.99 -1.77
CA SER A 154 -2.97 21.35 -2.04
C SER A 154 -2.07 22.44 -1.47
N GLU A 155 -1.46 22.20 -0.32
CA GLU A 155 -0.52 23.13 0.32
C GLU A 155 0.71 23.37 -0.56
N GLN A 156 1.23 22.29 -1.16
CA GLN A 156 2.35 22.33 -2.09
C GLN A 156 1.92 22.92 -3.44
N ALA A 157 0.77 22.53 -3.97
CA ALA A 157 0.24 22.98 -5.25
C ALA A 157 -0.05 24.49 -5.31
N SER A 158 -0.41 25.08 -4.16
CA SER A 158 -0.67 26.52 -4.03
C SER A 158 0.62 27.36 -4.03
N SER A 159 1.76 26.74 -3.74
CA SER A 159 3.04 27.43 -3.50
C SER A 159 4.07 27.18 -4.60
N ALA A 160 4.01 26.03 -5.29
CA ALA A 160 5.11 25.52 -6.10
C ALA A 160 5.17 26.04 -7.54
N GLY A 161 4.14 26.72 -8.05
CA GLY A 161 4.03 27.05 -9.48
C GLY A 161 3.99 25.80 -10.40
N ASP A 162 3.85 24.62 -9.82
CA ASP A 162 3.81 23.33 -10.52
C ASP A 162 2.37 23.05 -10.98
N SER A 163 2.12 23.28 -12.27
CA SER A 163 0.83 23.00 -12.89
C SER A 163 0.46 21.52 -12.85
N GLY A 164 1.44 20.62 -12.94
CA GLY A 164 1.18 19.18 -12.91
C GLY A 164 0.70 18.73 -11.54
N LEU A 165 1.33 19.23 -10.46
CA LEU A 165 0.87 18.98 -9.11
C LEU A 165 -0.51 19.58 -8.87
N ARG A 166 -0.78 20.79 -9.37
CA ARG A 166 -2.09 21.43 -9.27
C ARG A 166 -3.19 20.60 -9.95
N ASP A 167 -2.96 20.15 -11.17
CA ASP A 167 -3.92 19.33 -11.92
C ASP A 167 -4.16 17.97 -11.24
N ALA A 168 -3.10 17.35 -10.71
CA ALA A 168 -3.21 16.11 -9.96
C ALA A 168 -4.02 16.28 -8.67
N THR A 169 -3.80 17.37 -7.92
CA THR A 169 -4.57 17.69 -6.70
C THR A 169 -6.04 17.93 -7.02
N VAL A 170 -6.33 18.69 -8.07
CA VAL A 170 -7.69 18.91 -8.55
C VAL A 170 -8.37 17.57 -8.88
N LEU A 171 -7.70 16.71 -9.62
CA LEU A 171 -8.23 15.40 -9.97
C LEU A 171 -8.49 14.54 -8.72
N ALA A 172 -7.60 14.57 -7.73
CA ALA A 172 -7.80 13.86 -6.48
C ALA A 172 -9.04 14.35 -5.72
N TYR A 173 -9.29 15.66 -5.65
CA TYR A 173 -10.53 16.20 -5.09
C TYR A 173 -11.78 15.80 -5.89
N GLU A 174 -11.70 15.80 -7.22
CA GLU A 174 -12.82 15.35 -8.07
C GLU A 174 -13.14 13.86 -7.82
N ARG A 175 -12.11 13.01 -7.68
CA ARG A 175 -12.27 11.60 -7.30
C ARG A 175 -12.84 11.44 -5.89
N ALA A 176 -12.42 12.27 -4.94
CA ALA A 176 -12.98 12.31 -3.60
C ALA A 176 -14.47 12.68 -3.64
N MET A 177 -14.85 13.68 -4.44
CA MET A 177 -16.23 14.10 -4.65
C MET A 177 -17.07 12.96 -5.22
N GLU A 178 -16.65 12.35 -6.33
CA GLU A 178 -17.35 11.24 -6.97
C GLU A 178 -17.57 10.06 -6.03
N ALA A 179 -16.52 9.66 -5.30
CA ALA A 179 -16.59 8.58 -4.33
C ALA A 179 -17.50 8.95 -3.16
N ALA A 180 -17.41 10.16 -2.62
CA ALA A 180 -18.25 10.62 -1.53
C ALA A 180 -19.74 10.64 -1.92
N THR A 181 -20.07 11.10 -3.12
CA THR A 181 -21.46 11.05 -3.64
C THR A 181 -21.98 9.61 -3.70
N LYS A 182 -21.21 8.67 -4.26
CA LYS A 182 -21.60 7.25 -4.31
C LYS A 182 -21.68 6.59 -2.95
N GLY A 183 -20.81 7.00 -2.02
CA GLY A 183 -20.78 6.53 -0.64
C GLY A 183 -21.84 7.17 0.27
N GLY A 184 -22.73 8.02 -0.24
CA GLY A 184 -23.78 8.67 0.56
C GLY A 184 -23.26 9.75 1.51
N ARG A 185 -22.15 10.41 1.15
CA ARG A 185 -21.48 11.48 1.92
C ARG A 185 -21.54 12.82 1.17
N PRO A 186 -22.73 13.43 0.99
CA PRO A 186 -22.88 14.67 0.25
C PRO A 186 -22.19 15.87 0.91
N ASP A 187 -21.97 15.80 2.23
CA ASP A 187 -21.16 16.74 3.01
C ASP A 187 -19.72 16.78 2.48
N VAL A 188 -19.05 15.62 2.43
CA VAL A 188 -17.68 15.50 1.94
C VAL A 188 -17.61 15.85 0.45
N ALA A 189 -18.58 15.39 -0.35
CA ALA A 189 -18.62 15.68 -1.77
C ALA A 189 -18.62 17.18 -2.07
N ARG A 190 -19.44 17.95 -1.34
CA ARG A 190 -19.51 19.41 -1.49
C ARG A 190 -18.20 20.10 -1.13
N VAL A 191 -17.55 19.66 -0.04
CA VAL A 191 -16.25 20.23 0.36
C VAL A 191 -15.19 19.95 -0.70
N ALA A 192 -15.08 18.70 -1.17
CA ALA A 192 -14.14 18.32 -2.23
C ALA A 192 -14.38 19.12 -3.52
N GLN A 193 -15.64 19.33 -3.90
CA GLN A 193 -16.00 20.17 -5.05
C GLN A 193 -15.52 21.62 -4.89
N MET A 194 -15.76 22.23 -3.71
CA MET A 194 -15.32 23.59 -3.44
C MET A 194 -13.80 23.71 -3.49
N ARG A 195 -13.07 22.77 -2.86
CA ARG A 195 -11.60 22.73 -2.88
C ARG A 195 -11.03 22.63 -4.30
N ALA A 196 -11.59 21.74 -5.13
CA ALA A 196 -11.19 21.61 -6.53
C ALA A 196 -11.44 22.92 -7.31
N TYR A 197 -12.58 23.57 -7.07
CA TYR A 197 -12.91 24.84 -7.72
C TYR A 197 -11.95 25.96 -7.31
N ASP A 198 -11.70 26.13 -6.00
CA ASP A 198 -10.81 27.15 -5.46
C ASP A 198 -9.40 27.00 -6.03
N LEU A 199 -8.88 25.77 -6.08
CA LEU A 199 -7.55 25.49 -6.61
C LEU A 199 -7.45 25.74 -8.12
N LYS A 200 -8.52 25.52 -8.90
CA LYS A 200 -8.57 25.89 -10.33
C LYS A 200 -8.54 27.40 -10.56
N GLN A 201 -9.07 28.19 -9.62
CA GLN A 201 -9.12 29.66 -9.70
C GLN A 201 -7.85 30.32 -9.14
N ALA A 202 -7.08 29.59 -8.33
CA ALA A 202 -5.79 30.04 -7.84
C ALA A 202 -4.80 30.22 -9.00
N LYS A 203 -4.31 31.46 -9.16
CA LYS A 203 -3.33 31.83 -10.20
C LYS A 203 -1.95 31.31 -9.82
#